data_AF-A0A2D8GIP6-F1
#
_entry.id   AF-A0A2D8GIP6-F1
#
_cell.length_a   1.000
_cell.length_b   1.000
_cell.length_c   1.000
_cell.angle_alpha   90.00
_cell.angle_beta   90.00
_cell.angle_gamma   90.00
#
_symmetry.space_group_name_H-M   'P 1'
#
loop_
_entity.id
_entity.type
_entity.pdbx_description
1 polymer ?
#
loop_
_entity_poly.entity_id
_entity_poly.type
_entity_poly.pdbx_seq_one_letter_code
_entity_poly.pdbx_strand_id
1 'polypeptide(L)'
;MEVGSQAAQSQHEAWGAKNPRLLRPAAGSGGLQVAFYTLDFPTMAAWGEFQDQMVGSDWFVQLQRDVSAAHPDLRMVETTVLYDALS
;
A
#
# COMPACT_ATOMS: atom_id res chain seq x y z
N MET A 1 -10.62 -4.54 6.41
CA MET A 1 -9.24 -4.37 5.90
C MET A 1 -9.00 -5.15 4.61
N GLU A 2 -9.27 -6.47 4.55
CA GLU A 2 -9.00 -7.29 3.36
C GLU A 2 -9.77 -6.86 2.10
N VAL A 3 -11.06 -6.50 2.23
CA VAL A 3 -11.89 -6.03 1.10
C VAL A 3 -11.35 -4.72 0.49
N GLY A 4 -10.83 -3.81 1.32
CA GLY A 4 -10.24 -2.55 0.85
C GLY A 4 -8.95 -2.78 0.06
N SER A 5 -8.09 -3.68 0.52
CA SER A 5 -6.87 -4.06 -0.19
C SER A 5 -7.15 -4.81 -1.50
N GLN A 6 -8.20 -5.64 -1.55
CA GLN A 6 -8.68 -6.28 -2.77
C GLN A 6 -9.21 -5.26 -3.79
N ALA A 7 -9.99 -4.28 -3.34
CA ALA A 7 -10.51 -3.23 -4.21
C ALA A 7 -9.41 -2.32 -4.76
N ALA A 8 -8.39 -2.01 -3.94
CA ALA A 8 -7.26 -1.18 -4.34
C ALA A 8 -6.31 -1.90 -5.34
N GLN A 9 -6.36 -3.23 -5.40
CA GLN A 9 -5.43 -4.03 -6.19
C GLN A 9 -5.42 -3.62 -7.67
N SER A 10 -6.58 -3.63 -8.31
CA SER A 10 -6.72 -3.35 -9.75
C SER A 10 -6.30 -1.92 -10.09
N GLN A 11 -6.62 -0.97 -9.20
CA GLN A 11 -6.25 0.43 -9.38
C GLN A 11 -4.72 0.62 -9.30
N HIS A 12 -4.08 -0.04 -8.33
CA HIS A 12 -2.63 0.05 -8.17
C HIS A 12 -1.89 -0.62 -9.32
N GLU A 13 -2.38 -1.76 -9.82
CA GLU A 13 -1.84 -2.41 -11.01
C GLU A 13 -1.98 -1.53 -12.26
N ALA A 14 -3.11 -0.84 -12.40
CA ALA A 14 -3.33 0.12 -13.49
C ALA A 14 -2.36 1.32 -13.43
N TRP A 15 -1.93 1.72 -12.23
CA TRP A 15 -0.92 2.76 -12.01
C TRP A 15 0.53 2.25 -12.10
N GLY A 16 0.72 0.98 -12.47
CA GLY A 16 2.03 0.40 -12.76
C GLY A 16 2.65 -0.41 -11.63
N ALA A 17 2.02 -0.50 -10.46
CA ALA A 17 2.49 -1.38 -9.38
C ALA A 17 2.43 -2.86 -9.82
N LYS A 18 3.32 -3.68 -9.25
CA LYS A 18 3.38 -5.13 -9.48
C LYS A 18 3.19 -5.89 -8.16
N ASN A 19 2.71 -7.12 -8.28
CA ASN A 19 2.55 -8.07 -7.18
C ASN A 19 1.90 -7.51 -5.90
N PRO A 20 0.77 -6.78 -5.99
CA PRO A 20 0.06 -6.28 -4.82
C PRO A 20 -0.36 -7.42 -3.90
N ARG A 21 0.07 -7.36 -2.64
CA ARG A 21 -0.18 -8.40 -1.64
C ARG A 21 -0.47 -7.79 -0.29
N LEU A 22 -1.47 -8.33 0.40
CA LEU A 22 -1.68 -8.08 1.82
C LEU A 22 -1.07 -9.24 2.61
N LEU A 23 0.02 -8.99 3.31
CA LEU A 23 0.78 -9.97 4.08
C LEU A 23 0.56 -9.76 5.57
N ARG A 24 0.52 -10.86 6.33
CA ARG A 24 0.57 -10.82 7.79
C ARG A 24 1.85 -11.51 8.26
N PRO A 25 2.59 -10.91 9.21
CA PRO A 25 3.80 -11.54 9.71
C PRO A 25 3.44 -12.81 10.48
N ALA A 26 4.08 -13.92 10.14
CA ALA A 26 4.06 -15.13 10.96
C ALA A 26 5.11 -15.08 12.09
N ALA A 27 6.12 -14.22 11.95
CA ALA A 27 7.17 -13.91 12.91
C ALA A 27 7.84 -12.56 12.55
N GLY A 28 8.65 -11.99 13.45
CA GLY A 28 9.42 -10.75 13.20
C GLY A 28 8.77 -9.46 13.73
N SER A 29 9.34 -8.33 13.32
CA SER A 29 8.94 -6.99 13.79
C SER A 29 7.51 -6.64 13.38
N GLY A 30 6.76 -6.00 14.29
CA GLY A 30 5.35 -5.63 14.14
C GLY A 30 4.35 -6.63 14.74
N GLY A 31 4.75 -7.88 14.94
CA GLY A 31 3.92 -8.91 15.59
C GLY A 31 2.61 -9.22 14.86
N LEU A 32 1.77 -10.07 15.44
CA LEU A 32 0.52 -10.54 14.79
C LEU A 32 -0.54 -9.44 14.57
N GLN A 33 -0.28 -8.20 14.99
CA GLN A 33 -1.23 -7.09 14.92
C GLN A 33 -1.03 -6.17 13.71
N VAL A 34 0.03 -6.37 12.92
CA VAL A 34 0.27 -5.57 11.72
C VAL A 34 -0.06 -6.36 10.46
N ALA A 35 -0.45 -5.63 9.41
CA ALA A 35 -0.56 -6.15 8.06
C ALA A 35 0.30 -5.27 7.15
N PHE A 36 1.03 -5.90 6.23
CA PHE A 36 1.86 -5.23 5.24
C PHE A 36 1.17 -5.29 3.89
N TYR A 37 0.81 -4.13 3.35
CA TYR A 37 0.39 -4.05 1.96
C TYR A 37 1.62 -3.71 1.10
N THR A 38 2.08 -4.68 0.31
CA THR A 38 3.33 -4.58 -0.44
C THR A 38 3.08 -4.43 -1.92
N LEU A 39 3.86 -3.56 -2.57
CA LEU A 39 3.84 -3.29 -3.99
C LEU A 39 5.28 -3.33 -4.51
N ASP A 40 5.48 -3.92 -5.69
CA ASP A 40 6.79 -3.99 -6.35
C ASP A 40 6.83 -3.00 -7.52
N PHE A 41 7.99 -2.37 -7.74
CA PHE A 41 8.22 -1.45 -8.85
C PHE A 41 9.54 -1.77 -9.54
N PRO A 42 9.63 -1.63 -10.88
CA PRO A 42 10.86 -1.93 -11.62
C PRO A 42 11.97 -0.91 -11.37
N THR A 43 11.62 0.33 -10.99
CA THR A 43 12.57 1.41 -10.70
C THR A 43 11.98 2.36 -9.65
N MET A 44 12.85 3.15 -9.00
CA MET A 44 12.42 4.25 -8.14
C MET A 44 11.63 5.33 -8.88
N ALA A 45 11.91 5.54 -10.18
CA ALA A 45 11.15 6.48 -11.01
C ALA A 45 9.70 6.00 -11.20
N ALA A 46 9.50 4.70 -11.47
CA ALA A 46 8.16 4.11 -11.58
C ALA A 46 7.38 4.18 -10.26
N TRP A 47 8.07 4.03 -9.11
CA TRP A 47 7.47 4.28 -7.81
C TRP A 47 7.05 5.75 -7.63
N GLY A 48 7.84 6.69 -8.12
CA GLY A 48 7.50 8.12 -8.13
C GLY A 48 6.24 8.42 -8.96
N GLU A 49 6.18 7.92 -10.20
CA GLU A 49 5.00 8.08 -11.08
C GLU A 49 3.73 7.46 -10.47
N PHE A 50 3.87 6.34 -9.77
CA PHE A 50 2.77 5.73 -9.01
C PHE A 50 2.32 6.63 -7.85
N GLN A 51 3.26 7.19 -7.10
CA GLN A 51 2.95 8.13 -6.01
C GLN A 51 2.24 9.38 -6.50
N ASP A 52 2.69 9.96 -7.62
CA ASP A 52 2.06 11.13 -8.22
C ASP A 52 0.60 10.84 -8.59
N GLN A 53 0.34 9.68 -9.20
CA GLN A 53 -1.03 9.24 -9.52
C GLN A 53 -1.88 9.01 -8.26
N MET A 54 -1.31 8.38 -7.23
CA MET A 54 -2.01 8.09 -5.98
C MET A 54 -2.40 9.37 -5.24
N VAL A 55 -1.46 10.31 -5.06
CA VAL A 55 -1.69 11.57 -4.36
C VAL A 55 -2.64 12.48 -5.15
N GLY A 56 -2.55 12.46 -6.48
CA GLY A 56 -3.47 13.18 -7.36
C GLY A 56 -4.85 12.54 -7.49
N SER A 57 -5.09 11.37 -6.92
CA SER A 57 -6.34 10.63 -7.08
C SER A 57 -7.38 11.04 -6.04
N ASP A 58 -8.51 11.57 -6.51
CA ASP A 58 -9.70 11.81 -5.68
C ASP A 58 -10.19 10.53 -5.00
N TRP A 59 -10.02 9.37 -5.65
CA TRP A 59 -10.34 8.07 -5.06
C TRP A 59 -9.52 7.79 -3.82
N PHE A 60 -8.21 8.09 -3.82
CA PHE A 60 -7.35 7.80 -2.68
C PHE A 60 -7.67 8.72 -1.50
N VAL A 61 -7.93 10.00 -1.78
CA VAL A 61 -8.38 10.96 -0.78
C VAL A 61 -9.71 10.53 -0.14
N GLN A 62 -10.67 10.05 -0.95
CA GLN A 62 -11.95 9.56 -0.44
C GLN A 62 -11.78 8.26 0.36
N LEU A 63 -10.96 7.32 -0.13
CA LEU A 63 -10.68 6.06 0.56
C LEU A 63 -10.09 6.30 1.95
N GLN A 64 -9.14 7.22 2.10
CA GLN A 64 -8.58 7.55 3.40
C GLN A 64 -9.67 8.05 4.38
N ARG A 65 -10.56 8.93 3.92
CA ARG A 65 -11.67 9.44 4.74
C ARG A 65 -12.61 8.34 5.18
N ASP A 66 -13.02 7.48 4.24
CA ASP A 66 -13.97 6.40 4.51
C ASP A 66 -13.37 5.38 5.49
N VAL A 67 -12.08 5.05 5.33
CA VAL A 67 -11.36 4.15 6.23
C VAL A 67 -11.22 4.77 7.62
N SER A 68 -10.84 6.05 7.73
CA SER A 68 -10.74 6.74 9.03
C SER A 68 -12.09 6.83 9.75
N ALA A 69 -13.19 7.00 9.02
CA ALA A 69 -14.53 7.06 9.60
C ALA A 69 -15.02 5.67 10.07
N ALA A 70 -14.77 4.62 9.27
CA ALA A 70 -15.23 3.26 9.57
C ALA A 70 -14.35 2.53 10.59
N HIS A 71 -13.07 2.87 10.67
CA HIS A 71 -12.07 2.20 11.49
C HIS A 71 -11.18 3.24 12.21
N PRO A 72 -11.71 3.94 13.22
CA PRO A 72 -10.99 5.04 13.89
C PRO A 72 -9.71 4.59 14.61
N ASP A 73 -9.63 3.31 14.97
CA ASP A 73 -8.46 2.72 15.63
C ASP A 73 -7.37 2.29 14.63
N LEU A 74 -7.69 2.25 13.33
CA LEU A 74 -6.73 1.89 12.31
C LEU A 74 -5.76 3.05 12.06
N ARG A 75 -4.47 2.80 12.30
CA ARG A 75 -3.40 3.78 12.06
C ARG A 75 -2.46 3.25 10.99
N MET A 76 -2.16 4.08 10.00
CA MET A 76 -1.02 3.84 9.13
C MET A 76 0.25 4.02 9.98
N VAL A 77 1.00 2.94 10.18
CA VAL A 77 2.18 2.94 11.04
C VAL A 77 3.36 3.59 10.32
N GLU A 78 3.65 3.14 9.10
CA GLU A 78 4.76 3.63 8.29
C GLU A 78 4.56 3.27 6.82
N THR A 79 5.38 3.88 5.95
CA THR A 79 5.60 3.43 4.57
C THR A 79 7.08 3.19 4.41
N THR A 80 7.45 1.96 4.06
CA THR A 80 8.85 1.56 3.89
C THR A 80 9.10 1.32 2.42
N VAL A 81 10.07 2.06 1.86
CA VAL A 81 10.52 1.90 0.47
C VAL A 81 11.87 1.19 0.51
N LEU A 82 11.91 0.02 -0.12
CA LEU A 82 13.11 -0.81 -0.22
C LEU A 82 13.57 -0.82 -1.68
N TYR A 83 14.88 -0.78 -1.88
CA TYR A 83 15.50 -0.99 -3.17
C TYR A 83 16.43 -2.19 -3.10
N ASP A 84 16.62 -2.87 -4.23
CA ASP A 84 17.62 -3.93 -4.31
C ASP A 84 19.02 -3.29 -4.28
N ALA A 85 19.76 -3.56 -3.20
CA ALA A 85 21.09 -3.01 -2.98
C ALA A 85 22.21 -3.89 -3.56
N LEU A 86 21.87 -5.05 -4.14
CA LEU A 86 22.82 -6.02 -4.69
C LEU A 86 22.74 -6.13 -6.22
N SER A 87 21.66 -5.64 -6.83
CA SER A 87 21.47 -5.55 -8.28
C SER A 87 22.16 -4.36 -8.92
#